data_AF-A0A965ZZ90-F1
#
_entry.id   AF-A0A965ZZ90-F1
#
_cell.length_a   1.000
_cell.length_b   1.000
_cell.length_c   1.000
_cell.angle_alpha   90.00
_cell.angle_beta   90.00
_cell.angle_gamma   90.00
#
_symmetry.space_group_name_H-M   'P 1'
#
loop_
_entity.id
_entity.type
_entity.pdbx_description
1 polymer ?
#
loop_
_entity_poly.entity_id
_entity_poly.type
_entity_poly.pdbx_seq_one_letter_code
_entity_poly.pdbx_strand_id
1 'polypeptide(L)'
;MQDGLAGSTMGMSLSLLCILGAALMTAGCSYGTMPSETDRSTRVAGGGQTAGTSSGARANAGWEVSDSDWTATVRPLGDTGSTASRELAGSEPVPAAGTADPGSAVAPIQTSQATVAASGGASSAAVNPAVVSLLNTASAQARAGDYPRAAATLERAIAIEPGNAWLWHRLADTRLKEGRLEQAASLAAKSNSLAASDRSLQADNWRLIAEVRRRQGDAGAAAAAETEAARISN
;
A
#
# COMPACT_ATOMS: atom_id res chain seq x y z
N MET A 1 -49.96 -44.87 31.18
CA MET A 1 -49.26 -44.26 30.04
C MET A 1 -48.16 -43.40 30.64
N GLN A 2 -46.89 -43.80 30.81
CA GLN A 2 -45.88 -44.33 29.87
C GLN A 2 -45.64 -43.43 28.65
N ASP A 3 -44.34 -43.27 28.32
CA ASP A 3 -43.64 -42.48 27.28
C ASP A 3 -43.12 -41.11 27.75
N GLY A 4 -41.82 -40.76 27.78
CA GLY A 4 -40.50 -41.40 27.47
C GLY A 4 -39.41 -40.40 27.95
N LEU A 5 -38.31 -40.76 28.63
CA LEU A 5 -37.07 -41.45 28.22
C LEU A 5 -36.36 -40.90 26.97
N ALA A 6 -35.29 -40.12 27.19
CA ALA A 6 -33.96 -40.15 26.54
C ALA A 6 -33.26 -38.78 26.79
N GLY A 7 -32.23 -38.68 27.63
CA GLY A 7 -30.81 -38.84 27.23
C GLY A 7 -30.24 -37.47 26.83
N SER A 8 -29.16 -36.90 27.37
CA SER A 8 -28.00 -37.47 28.04
C SER A 8 -27.40 -36.47 29.02
N THR A 9 -27.08 -37.01 30.18
CA THR A 9 -26.10 -36.56 31.15
C THR A 9 -24.67 -36.57 30.58
N MET A 10 -23.80 -35.79 31.22
CA MET A 10 -22.35 -36.00 31.34
C MET A 10 -21.46 -35.76 30.11
N GLY A 11 -20.87 -34.56 30.09
CA GLY A 11 -19.63 -34.24 29.40
C GLY A 11 -18.65 -33.46 30.29
N MET A 12 -18.59 -33.79 31.60
CA MET A 12 -17.50 -33.41 32.50
C MET A 12 -16.66 -34.67 32.77
N SER A 13 -15.52 -34.79 32.09
CA SER A 13 -14.39 -35.67 32.44
C SER A 13 -13.15 -34.92 31.98
N LEU A 14 -12.38 -34.29 32.86
CA LEU A 14 -11.32 -34.93 33.66
C LEU A 14 -10.57 -36.00 32.86
N SER A 15 -9.63 -35.54 32.03
CA SER A 15 -8.39 -36.29 31.77
C SER A 15 -7.25 -35.50 32.38
N LEU A 16 -7.10 -35.67 33.69
CA LEU A 16 -5.95 -35.25 34.46
C LEU A 16 -4.88 -36.35 34.37
N LEU A 17 -3.69 -35.93 33.95
CA LEU A 17 -2.37 -36.44 34.34
C LEU A 17 -1.79 -37.72 33.71
N CYS A 18 -0.44 -37.67 33.67
CA CYS A 18 0.54 -38.75 33.48
C CYS A 18 0.91 -38.99 31.99
N ILE A 19 2.14 -38.80 31.48
CA ILE A 19 3.47 -38.98 32.10
C ILE A 19 4.56 -38.23 31.30
N LEU A 20 5.47 -37.62 32.06
CA LEU A 20 6.89 -37.32 31.83
C LEU A 20 7.47 -37.26 30.40
N GLY A 21 8.20 -36.17 30.18
CA GLY A 21 9.30 -36.09 29.21
C GLY A 21 10.22 -34.90 29.50
N ALA A 22 10.76 -34.83 30.72
CA ALA A 22 11.83 -33.89 31.06
C ALA A 22 13.14 -34.35 30.42
N ALA A 23 13.79 -33.48 29.65
CA ALA A 23 15.22 -33.58 29.36
C ALA A 23 15.84 -32.18 29.15
N LEU A 24 16.44 -31.70 30.25
CA LEU A 24 17.79 -31.12 30.35
C LEU A 24 18.29 -30.24 29.20
N MET A 25 18.42 -28.92 29.40
CA MET A 25 19.64 -28.25 29.91
C MET A 25 20.91 -28.56 29.10
N THR A 26 21.29 -27.63 28.22
CA THR A 26 22.68 -27.17 28.13
C THR A 26 22.73 -25.67 27.88
N ALA A 27 23.31 -24.98 28.86
CA ALA A 27 23.80 -23.62 28.76
C ALA A 27 24.88 -23.51 27.67
N GLY A 28 24.82 -22.43 26.90
CA GLY A 28 25.87 -22.02 25.97
C GLY A 28 26.28 -20.58 26.25
N CYS A 29 26.81 -20.32 27.45
CA CYS A 29 27.53 -19.09 27.73
C CYS A 29 28.89 -19.15 27.03
N SER A 30 28.98 -18.66 25.79
CA SER A 30 30.28 -18.34 25.20
C SER A 30 30.69 -16.94 25.64
N TYR A 31 31.32 -16.87 26.81
CA TYR A 31 32.13 -15.72 27.21
C TYR A 31 33.36 -15.67 26.31
N GLY A 32 33.37 -14.74 25.36
CA GLY A 32 34.56 -14.36 24.61
C GLY A 32 35.46 -13.47 25.46
N THR A 33 36.43 -14.08 26.14
CA THR A 33 37.61 -13.43 26.70
C THR A 33 38.49 -12.91 25.58
N MET A 34 38.80 -11.61 25.55
CA MET A 34 39.97 -11.04 24.88
C MET A 34 40.47 -9.78 25.64
N PRO A 35 41.77 -9.46 25.52
CA PRO A 35 42.60 -9.08 26.66
C PRO A 35 42.68 -7.58 26.95
N SER A 36 43.06 -7.30 28.19
CA SER A 36 43.55 -6.02 28.70
C SER A 36 44.92 -5.69 28.08
N GLU A 37 45.03 -4.54 27.44
CA GLU A 37 46.32 -3.92 27.15
C GLU A 37 46.35 -2.53 27.79
N THR A 38 46.90 -2.53 29.01
CA THR A 38 47.36 -1.34 29.71
C THR A 38 48.77 -1.03 29.21
N ASP A 39 48.99 0.27 28.98
CA ASP A 39 50.28 0.94 28.85
C ASP A 39 50.98 0.93 27.48
N ARG A 40 50.97 2.09 26.82
CA ARG A 40 52.23 2.82 26.59
C ARG A 40 51.98 4.30 26.35
N SER A 41 52.31 5.07 27.37
CA SER A 41 52.58 6.49 27.26
C SER A 41 53.74 6.75 26.28
N THR A 42 53.50 7.56 25.24
CA THR A 42 54.50 8.52 24.75
C THR A 42 53.78 9.79 24.28
N ARG A 43 54.00 10.87 25.04
CA ARG A 43 53.77 12.23 24.55
C ARG A 43 54.69 12.46 23.35
N VAL A 44 54.13 12.90 22.24
CA VAL A 44 54.85 13.74 21.28
C VAL A 44 53.98 14.96 21.02
N ALA A 45 54.50 16.10 21.45
CA ALA A 45 54.03 17.42 21.04
C ALA A 45 54.35 17.61 19.55
N GLY A 46 53.38 18.10 18.78
CA GLY A 46 53.57 18.49 17.39
C GLY A 46 52.28 19.08 16.85
N GLY A 47 52.24 20.40 16.77
CA GLY A 47 51.09 21.16 16.27
C GLY A 47 50.76 20.87 14.82
N GLY A 48 49.50 21.11 14.46
CA GLY A 48 49.01 20.98 13.10
C GLY A 48 47.51 21.17 13.06
N GLN A 49 47.09 22.43 13.08
CA GLN A 49 45.73 22.81 12.68
C GLN A 49 45.55 22.43 11.21
N THR A 50 44.66 21.49 10.91
CA THR A 50 43.80 21.60 9.73
C THR A 50 42.44 21.01 10.08
N ALA A 51 41.43 21.81 9.77
CA ALA A 51 40.03 21.45 9.86
C ALA A 51 39.75 20.21 9.01
N GLY A 52 39.65 19.06 9.68
CA GLY A 52 38.99 17.88 9.14
C GLY A 52 37.50 18.03 9.38
N THR A 53 36.82 18.64 8.42
CA THR A 53 35.36 18.68 8.34
C THR A 53 34.84 17.26 8.57
N SER A 54 34.14 17.04 9.69
CA SER A 54 33.17 15.98 9.78
C SER A 54 32.08 16.30 8.77
N SER A 55 32.34 15.93 7.51
CA SER A 55 31.30 15.68 6.54
C SER A 55 30.55 14.47 7.08
N GLY A 56 29.68 14.73 8.05
CA GLY A 56 28.55 13.87 8.32
C GLY A 56 27.92 13.69 6.95
N ALA A 57 28.02 12.46 6.45
CA ALA A 57 27.24 12.02 5.32
C ALA A 57 25.78 12.21 5.72
N ARG A 58 25.28 13.42 5.47
CA ARG A 58 23.88 13.65 5.15
C ARG A 58 23.68 12.88 3.86
N ALA A 59 23.49 11.57 3.99
CA ALA A 59 22.79 10.81 3.00
C ALA A 59 21.40 11.44 2.98
N ASN A 60 21.26 12.46 2.14
CA ASN A 60 19.99 12.89 1.63
C ASN A 60 19.51 11.67 0.84
N ALA A 61 18.87 10.73 1.52
CA ALA A 61 18.07 9.68 0.89
C ALA A 61 16.91 10.44 0.24
N GLY A 62 17.20 11.02 -0.93
CA GLY A 62 16.22 11.69 -1.76
C GLY A 62 15.24 10.64 -2.20
N TRP A 63 14.12 10.56 -1.50
CA TRP A 63 12.97 9.77 -1.91
C TRP A 63 12.32 10.52 -3.08
N GLU A 64 12.91 10.42 -4.27
CA GLU A 64 12.26 10.86 -5.51
C GLU A 64 11.22 9.81 -5.87
N VAL A 65 10.03 9.95 -5.29
CA VAL A 65 8.85 9.22 -5.77
C VAL A 65 8.44 9.90 -7.08
N SER A 66 8.72 9.24 -8.21
CA SER A 66 8.29 9.73 -9.51
C SER A 66 6.76 9.78 -9.52
N ASP A 67 6.18 10.97 -9.63
CA ASP A 67 4.73 11.24 -9.63
C ASP A 67 3.96 10.54 -10.77
N SER A 68 4.68 9.85 -11.68
CA SER A 68 4.22 9.47 -13.02
C SER A 68 3.59 8.07 -13.15
N ASP A 69 3.73 7.17 -12.18
CA ASP A 69 3.41 5.73 -12.37
C ASP A 69 2.13 5.23 -11.69
N TRP A 70 1.37 6.09 -11.00
CA TRP A 70 0.24 5.61 -10.17
C TRP A 70 -1.03 5.27 -10.96
N THR A 71 -1.12 5.67 -12.24
CA THR A 71 -2.18 5.23 -13.17
C THR A 71 -1.74 4.02 -14.01
N ALA A 72 -1.03 3.06 -13.41
CA ALA A 72 -0.69 1.80 -14.05
C ALA A 72 -1.96 1.05 -14.48
N THR A 73 -2.38 1.35 -15.70
CA THR A 73 -3.21 0.62 -16.66
C THR A 73 -3.84 -0.64 -16.07
N VAL A 74 -5.16 -0.60 -15.85
CA VAL A 74 -6.01 -1.79 -15.90
C VAL A 74 -5.84 -2.37 -17.30
N ARG A 75 -4.84 -3.25 -17.48
CA ARG A 75 -4.59 -3.92 -18.74
C ARG A 75 -5.65 -5.01 -18.88
N PRO A 76 -6.50 -4.98 -19.92
CA PRO A 76 -7.37 -6.11 -20.21
C PRO A 76 -6.47 -7.32 -20.46
N LEU A 77 -6.82 -8.46 -19.87
CA LEU A 77 -6.19 -9.74 -20.20
C LEU A 77 -6.20 -9.94 -21.72
N GLY A 78 -5.04 -10.30 -22.26
CA GLY A 78 -4.74 -10.24 -23.68
C GLY A 78 -5.61 -11.13 -24.55
N ASP A 79 -5.92 -10.61 -25.73
CA ASP A 79 -6.33 -11.42 -26.89
C ASP A 79 -5.05 -11.71 -27.70
N THR A 80 -4.69 -12.99 -27.79
CA THR A 80 -3.55 -13.45 -28.59
C THR A 80 -3.95 -13.43 -30.05
N GLY A 81 -3.24 -12.64 -30.86
CA GLY A 81 -3.41 -12.61 -32.30
C GLY A 81 -3.19 -13.98 -32.95
N SER A 82 -3.96 -14.26 -34.00
CA SER A 82 -3.58 -15.20 -35.04
C SER A 82 -3.99 -14.65 -36.40
N THR A 83 -2.98 -14.20 -37.12
CA THR A 83 -2.99 -13.93 -38.56
C THR A 83 -3.07 -15.25 -39.32
N ALA A 84 -4.05 -15.40 -40.21
CA ALA A 84 -3.97 -16.33 -41.33
C ALA A 84 -4.68 -15.72 -42.53
N SER A 85 -3.89 -15.10 -43.41
CA SER A 85 -4.30 -14.77 -44.77
C SER A 85 -4.38 -16.06 -45.60
N ARG A 86 -5.49 -16.27 -46.31
CA ARG A 86 -5.45 -16.97 -47.60
C ARG A 86 -6.58 -16.48 -48.51
N GLU A 87 -6.15 -15.72 -49.50
CA GLU A 87 -6.86 -15.26 -50.69
C GLU A 87 -7.09 -16.41 -51.67
N LEU A 88 -8.26 -16.47 -52.32
CA LEU A 88 -8.48 -17.09 -53.64
C LEU A 88 -9.84 -16.68 -54.25
N ALA A 89 -9.74 -15.79 -55.25
CA ALA A 89 -10.52 -15.55 -56.46
C ALA A 89 -11.95 -16.12 -56.65
N GLY A 90 -12.83 -15.26 -57.19
CA GLY A 90 -14.05 -15.64 -57.92
C GLY A 90 -14.85 -14.41 -58.39
N SER A 91 -14.89 -14.18 -59.71
CA SER A 91 -15.45 -13.01 -60.39
C SER A 91 -16.96 -13.11 -60.70
N GLU A 92 -17.66 -11.97 -60.54
CA GLU A 92 -18.83 -11.42 -61.30
C GLU A 92 -20.22 -12.12 -61.29
N PRO A 93 -21.35 -11.46 -61.67
CA PRO A 93 -21.62 -10.03 -61.97
C PRO A 93 -22.86 -9.41 -61.24
N VAL A 94 -23.02 -8.10 -61.40
CA VAL A 94 -24.17 -7.24 -60.98
C VAL A 94 -25.36 -7.28 -61.95
N PRO A 95 -26.59 -7.01 -61.48
CA PRO A 95 -27.54 -6.22 -62.25
C PRO A 95 -28.00 -4.95 -61.52
N ALA A 96 -28.19 -3.90 -62.31
CA ALA A 96 -28.54 -2.55 -61.90
C ALA A 96 -30.06 -2.30 -61.76
N ALA A 97 -30.36 -1.22 -61.03
CA ALA A 97 -31.40 -0.21 -61.27
C ALA A 97 -32.71 -0.25 -60.44
N GLY A 98 -33.00 0.94 -59.88
CA GLY A 98 -34.25 1.39 -59.25
C GLY A 98 -34.07 1.65 -57.75
N THR A 99 -34.25 2.82 -57.16
CA THR A 99 -34.81 4.12 -57.59
C THR A 99 -34.39 5.15 -56.51
N ALA A 100 -33.99 6.37 -56.89
CA ALA A 100 -33.91 7.54 -56.00
C ALA A 100 -35.34 7.95 -55.55
N ASP A 101 -35.68 8.65 -54.48
CA ASP A 101 -35.13 9.73 -53.62
C ASP A 101 -36.22 9.98 -52.51
N PRO A 102 -36.24 11.06 -51.69
CA PRO A 102 -35.33 11.58 -50.67
C PRO A 102 -35.92 11.56 -49.24
N GLY A 103 -35.09 11.92 -48.24
CA GLY A 103 -35.58 12.77 -47.14
C GLY A 103 -35.75 12.10 -45.78
N SER A 104 -34.64 11.93 -45.05
CA SER A 104 -34.69 12.07 -43.58
C SER A 104 -33.45 12.78 -43.08
N ALA A 105 -33.74 13.90 -42.44
CA ALA A 105 -32.85 14.94 -42.00
C ALA A 105 -31.63 14.43 -41.21
N VAL A 106 -30.48 14.93 -41.64
CA VAL A 106 -29.23 14.91 -40.88
C VAL A 106 -29.40 15.92 -39.74
N ALA A 107 -29.70 15.44 -38.53
CA ALA A 107 -29.66 16.27 -37.34
C ALA A 107 -28.18 16.50 -36.95
N PRO A 108 -27.77 17.75 -36.67
CA PRO A 108 -26.39 18.04 -36.32
C PRO A 108 -26.01 17.37 -34.99
N ILE A 109 -24.92 16.62 -35.05
CA ILE A 109 -24.03 16.27 -33.93
C ILE A 109 -23.89 17.48 -32.99
N GLN A 110 -24.60 17.44 -31.86
CA GLN A 110 -24.29 18.31 -30.74
C GLN A 110 -23.08 17.73 -30.04
N THR A 111 -21.91 18.25 -30.43
CA THR A 111 -20.67 18.16 -29.67
C THR A 111 -20.91 18.91 -28.36
N SER A 112 -21.48 18.22 -27.37
CA SER A 112 -21.56 18.71 -26.00
C SER A 112 -20.13 18.74 -25.45
N GLN A 113 -19.42 19.84 -25.72
CA GLN A 113 -18.23 20.21 -24.97
C GLN A 113 -18.68 20.40 -23.53
N ALA A 114 -18.57 19.35 -22.71
CA ALA A 114 -18.55 19.49 -21.28
C ALA A 114 -17.32 20.32 -20.95
N THR A 115 -17.54 21.60 -20.74
CA THR A 115 -16.58 22.53 -20.18
C THR A 115 -15.99 21.89 -18.93
N VAL A 116 -14.65 21.79 -18.93
CA VAL A 116 -13.83 21.49 -17.75
C VAL A 116 -13.99 22.63 -16.76
N ALA A 117 -15.13 22.68 -16.07
CA ALA A 117 -15.27 23.40 -14.83
C ALA A 117 -14.52 22.58 -13.78
N ALA A 118 -13.21 22.81 -13.71
CA ALA A 118 -12.41 22.56 -12.52
C ALA A 118 -13.12 23.27 -11.36
N SER A 119 -14.02 22.53 -10.71
CA SER A 119 -14.63 22.90 -9.45
C SER A 119 -13.57 22.65 -8.38
N GLY A 120 -12.56 23.53 -8.40
CA GLY A 120 -11.74 23.84 -7.23
C GLY A 120 -12.62 24.52 -6.20
N GLY A 121 -13.55 23.76 -5.64
CA GLY A 121 -14.30 24.14 -4.46
C GLY A 121 -13.65 23.40 -3.31
N ALA A 122 -12.87 24.12 -2.52
CA ALA A 122 -12.48 23.66 -1.19
C ALA A 122 -13.76 23.31 -0.41
N SER A 123 -14.14 22.03 -0.44
CA SER A 123 -15.15 21.50 0.47
C SER A 123 -14.45 21.33 1.82
N SER A 124 -14.31 22.46 2.50
CA SER A 124 -13.90 22.48 3.89
C SER A 124 -15.02 21.82 4.71
N ALA A 125 -14.68 20.65 5.24
CA ALA A 125 -15.19 20.09 6.50
C ALA A 125 -16.65 19.63 6.59
N ALA A 126 -17.29 19.24 5.49
CA ALA A 126 -18.47 18.36 5.58
C ALA A 126 -18.01 16.90 5.46
N VAL A 127 -18.21 16.10 6.50
CA VAL A 127 -17.96 14.65 6.46
C VAL A 127 -18.86 14.03 5.39
N ASN A 128 -18.27 13.43 4.37
CA ASN A 128 -19.03 12.81 3.28
C ASN A 128 -19.58 11.44 3.72
N PRO A 129 -20.91 11.25 3.81
CA PRO A 129 -21.50 10.01 4.30
C PRO A 129 -21.21 8.80 3.39
N ALA A 130 -21.02 9.01 2.09
CA ALA A 130 -20.65 7.94 1.17
C ALA A 130 -19.24 7.40 1.46
N VAL A 131 -18.29 8.30 1.71
CA VAL A 131 -16.92 7.95 2.10
C VAL A 131 -16.92 7.22 3.45
N VAL A 132 -17.70 7.69 4.43
CA VAL A 132 -17.84 7.00 5.73
C VAL A 132 -18.37 5.58 5.57
N SER A 133 -19.40 5.37 4.75
CA SER A 133 -19.94 4.03 4.48
C SER A 133 -18.91 3.09 3.82
N LEU A 134 -18.16 3.60 2.84
CA LEU A 134 -17.08 2.86 2.19
C LEU A 134 -15.97 2.51 3.19
N LEU A 135 -15.62 3.40 4.11
CA LEU A 135 -14.61 3.16 5.14
C LEU A 135 -15.02 2.11 6.15
N ASN A 136 -16.29 2.11 6.57
CA ASN A 136 -16.84 1.06 7.42
C ASN A 136 -16.79 -0.30 6.71
N THR A 137 -17.16 -0.32 5.43
CA THR A 137 -17.11 -1.52 4.59
C THR A 137 -15.68 -2.05 4.41
N ALA A 138 -14.73 -1.18 4.05
CA ALA A 138 -13.32 -1.54 3.91
C ALA A 138 -12.73 -2.04 5.23
N SER A 139 -13.09 -1.41 6.35
CA SER A 139 -12.64 -1.84 7.68
C SER A 139 -13.20 -3.22 8.07
N ALA A 140 -14.45 -3.51 7.73
CA ALA A 140 -15.03 -4.84 7.95
C ALA A 140 -14.32 -5.91 7.09
N GLN A 141 -14.04 -5.61 5.81
CA GLN A 141 -13.31 -6.49 4.91
C GLN A 141 -11.89 -6.77 5.41
N ALA A 142 -11.16 -5.73 5.84
CA ALA A 142 -9.82 -5.89 6.39
C ALA A 142 -9.82 -6.70 7.71
N ARG A 143 -10.82 -6.52 8.58
CA ARG A 143 -10.98 -7.34 9.80
C ARG A 143 -11.29 -8.81 9.49
N ALA A 144 -11.93 -9.08 8.35
CA ALA A 144 -12.15 -10.43 7.84
C ALA A 144 -10.91 -11.01 7.13
N GLY A 145 -9.81 -10.26 7.00
CA GLY A 145 -8.60 -10.67 6.29
C GLY A 145 -8.67 -10.51 4.76
N ASP A 146 -9.78 -9.99 4.23
CA ASP A 146 -9.95 -9.75 2.80
C ASP A 146 -9.35 -8.38 2.41
N TYR A 147 -8.02 -8.29 2.47
CA TYR A 147 -7.27 -7.09 2.13
C TYR A 147 -7.44 -6.64 0.67
N PRO A 148 -7.49 -7.54 -0.34
CA PRO A 148 -7.73 -7.12 -1.72
C PRO A 148 -9.08 -6.42 -1.90
N ARG A 149 -10.15 -6.93 -1.28
CA ARG A 149 -11.47 -6.29 -1.35
C ARG A 149 -11.54 -4.99 -0.56
N ALA A 150 -10.88 -4.94 0.59
CA ALA A 150 -10.73 -3.71 1.37
C ALA A 150 -10.03 -2.61 0.56
N ALA A 151 -8.96 -2.97 -0.15
CA ALA A 151 -8.23 -2.04 -1.01
C ALA A 151 -9.11 -1.50 -2.16
N ALA A 152 -9.84 -2.37 -2.87
CA ALA A 152 -10.76 -1.93 -3.92
C ALA A 152 -11.89 -1.02 -3.39
N THR A 153 -12.32 -1.22 -2.14
CA THR A 153 -13.30 -0.34 -1.49
C THR A 153 -12.70 1.02 -1.13
N LEU A 154 -11.45 1.06 -0.68
CA LEU A 154 -10.72 2.30 -0.39
C LEU A 154 -10.41 3.09 -1.67
N GLU A 155 -10.07 2.44 -2.77
CA GLU A 155 -9.85 3.09 -4.07
C GLU A 155 -11.13 3.79 -4.56
N ARG A 156 -12.31 3.20 -4.34
CA ARG A 156 -13.60 3.88 -4.59
C ARG A 156 -13.83 5.08 -3.69
N ALA A 157 -13.40 5.01 -2.43
CA ALA A 157 -13.49 6.17 -1.53
C ALA A 157 -12.55 7.30 -1.99
N ILE A 158 -11.33 6.97 -2.43
CA ILE A 158 -10.36 7.92 -2.99
C ILE A 158 -10.89 8.55 -4.28
N ALA A 159 -11.64 7.80 -5.10
CA ALA A 159 -12.28 8.37 -6.30
C ALA A 159 -13.32 9.46 -5.97
N ILE A 160 -13.91 9.44 -4.77
CA ILE A 160 -14.83 10.47 -4.28
C ILE A 160 -14.06 11.64 -3.66
N GLU A 161 -13.03 11.35 -2.84
CA GLU A 161 -12.21 12.35 -2.15
C GLU A 161 -10.71 12.13 -2.41
N PRO A 162 -10.19 12.54 -3.59
CA PRO A 162 -8.79 12.29 -3.95
C PRO A 162 -7.80 13.05 -3.07
N GLY A 163 -8.23 14.17 -2.47
CA GLY A 163 -7.42 15.00 -1.58
C GLY A 163 -7.40 14.57 -0.11
N ASN A 164 -8.15 13.53 0.27
CA ASN A 164 -8.22 13.09 1.66
C ASN A 164 -7.02 12.20 2.00
N ALA A 165 -5.99 12.78 2.63
CA ALA A 165 -4.74 12.11 3.00
C ALA A 165 -4.96 10.83 3.82
N TRP A 166 -5.99 10.79 4.68
CA TRP A 166 -6.26 9.65 5.55
C TRP A 166 -6.72 8.41 4.76
N LEU A 167 -7.42 8.59 3.63
CA LEU A 167 -7.79 7.47 2.75
C LEU A 167 -6.56 6.80 2.12
N TRP A 168 -5.57 7.61 1.71
CA TRP A 168 -4.30 7.13 1.17
C TRP A 168 -3.49 6.35 2.22
N HIS A 169 -3.44 6.85 3.46
CA HIS A 169 -2.83 6.11 4.58
C HIS A 169 -3.51 4.76 4.81
N ARG A 170 -4.85 4.74 4.82
CA ARG A 170 -5.60 3.49 5.05
C ARG A 170 -5.39 2.47 3.94
N LEU A 171 -5.28 2.92 2.69
CA LEU A 171 -4.93 2.06 1.56
C LEU A 171 -3.49 1.54 1.70
N ALA A 172 -2.55 2.38 2.11
CA ALA A 172 -1.17 1.97 2.39
C ALA A 172 -1.10 0.85 3.43
N ASP A 173 -1.78 1.01 4.58
CA ASP A 173 -1.83 0.00 5.65
C ASP A 173 -2.47 -1.31 5.16
N THR A 174 -3.52 -1.21 4.36
CA THR A 174 -4.17 -2.38 3.76
C THR A 174 -3.22 -3.12 2.81
N ARG A 175 -2.47 -2.40 1.96
CA ARG A 175 -1.49 -2.98 1.03
C ARG A 175 -0.29 -3.59 1.76
N LEU A 176 0.15 -2.99 2.87
CA LEU A 176 1.17 -3.55 3.73
C LEU A 176 0.73 -4.91 4.31
N LYS A 177 -0.52 -5.01 4.76
CA LYS A 177 -1.11 -6.26 5.27
C LYS A 177 -1.30 -7.32 4.19
N GLU A 178 -1.56 -6.92 2.95
CA GLU A 178 -1.58 -7.80 1.78
C GLU A 178 -0.16 -8.27 1.36
N GLY A 179 0.90 -7.66 1.90
CA GLY A 179 2.29 -7.95 1.52
C GLY A 179 2.78 -7.17 0.30
N ARG A 180 2.01 -6.20 -0.21
CA ARG A 180 2.39 -5.32 -1.31
C ARG A 180 3.23 -4.14 -0.82
N LEU A 181 4.46 -4.47 -0.44
CA LEU A 181 5.38 -3.55 0.26
C LEU A 181 5.66 -2.25 -0.52
N GLU A 182 6.07 -2.34 -1.79
CA GLU A 182 6.37 -1.15 -2.61
C GLU A 182 5.15 -0.23 -2.78
N GLN A 183 3.98 -0.81 -3.03
CA GLN A 183 2.75 -0.04 -3.16
C GLN A 183 2.41 0.67 -1.84
N ALA A 184 2.55 -0.02 -0.71
CA ALA A 184 2.29 0.57 0.61
C ALA A 184 3.19 1.78 0.90
N ALA A 185 4.49 1.70 0.60
CA ALA A 185 5.40 2.83 0.78
C ALA A 185 5.01 4.03 -0.09
N SER A 186 4.74 3.83 -1.38
CA SER A 186 4.33 4.91 -2.28
C SER A 186 3.02 5.58 -1.85
N LEU A 187 2.05 4.79 -1.39
CA LEU A 187 0.77 5.31 -0.91
C LEU A 187 0.91 6.10 0.40
N ALA A 188 1.76 5.66 1.33
CA ALA A 188 2.05 6.41 2.55
C ALA A 188 2.80 7.73 2.25
N ALA A 189 3.73 7.71 1.28
CA ALA A 189 4.38 8.93 0.80
C ALA A 189 3.38 9.89 0.13
N LYS A 190 2.42 9.37 -0.65
CA LYS A 190 1.32 10.17 -1.20
C LYS A 190 0.43 10.76 -0.10
N SER A 191 0.15 9.99 0.94
CA SER A 191 -0.57 10.50 2.11
C SER A 191 0.20 11.65 2.77
N ASN A 192 1.53 11.54 2.93
CA ASN A 192 2.36 12.62 3.49
C ASN A 192 2.29 13.92 2.69
N SER A 193 2.28 13.85 1.35
CA SER A 193 2.19 15.06 0.51
C SER A 193 0.82 15.75 0.58
N LEU A 194 -0.23 15.01 0.92
CA LEU A 194 -1.59 15.53 1.13
C LEU A 194 -1.87 15.93 2.58
N ALA A 195 -1.16 15.34 3.55
CA ALA A 195 -1.40 15.52 4.97
C ALA A 195 -1.04 16.92 5.50
N ALA A 196 -0.52 17.83 4.65
CA ALA A 196 -0.24 19.24 4.94
C ALA A 196 0.24 19.51 6.39
N SER A 197 -0.67 19.88 7.29
CA SER A 197 -0.40 20.24 8.69
C SER A 197 -0.75 19.15 9.73
N ASP A 198 -1.28 18.01 9.30
CA ASP A 198 -1.56 16.86 10.16
C ASP A 198 -0.26 16.09 10.46
N ARG A 199 0.48 16.62 11.45
CA ARG A 199 1.74 16.04 11.92
C ARG A 199 1.56 14.63 12.48
N SER A 200 0.39 14.31 13.05
CA SER A 200 0.12 12.97 13.57
C SER A 200 0.05 11.97 12.42
N LEU A 201 -0.76 12.27 11.40
CA LEU A 201 -0.87 11.42 10.21
C LEU A 201 0.46 11.30 9.48
N GLN A 202 1.24 12.38 9.40
CA GLN A 202 2.59 12.34 8.83
C GLN A 202 3.52 11.37 9.58
N ALA A 203 3.52 11.43 10.91
CA ALA A 203 4.31 10.51 11.72
C ALA A 203 3.85 9.05 11.54
N ASP A 204 2.54 8.80 11.46
CA ASP A 204 2.00 7.45 11.24
C ASP A 204 2.36 6.89 9.87
N ASN A 205 2.35 7.72 8.83
CA ASN A 205 2.84 7.35 7.50
C ASN A 205 4.34 7.02 7.50
N TRP A 206 5.17 7.79 8.20
CA TRP A 206 6.59 7.49 8.31
C TRP A 206 6.87 6.18 9.05
N ARG A 207 6.12 5.88 10.12
CA ARG A 207 6.18 4.58 10.80
C ARG A 207 5.75 3.43 9.89
N LEU A 208 4.74 3.65 9.06
CA LEU A 208 4.30 2.67 8.06
C LEU A 208 5.40 2.41 7.03
N ILE A 209 6.06 3.46 6.52
CA ILE A 209 7.22 3.34 5.61
C ILE A 209 8.36 2.59 6.30
N ALA A 210 8.63 2.87 7.59
CA ALA A 210 9.65 2.14 8.35
C ALA A 210 9.36 0.64 8.43
N GLU A 211 8.11 0.27 8.72
CA GLU A 211 7.68 -1.13 8.73
C GLU A 211 7.80 -1.79 7.36
N VAL A 212 7.43 -1.09 6.29
CA VAL A 212 7.64 -1.57 4.91
C VAL A 212 9.11 -1.88 4.67
N ARG A 213 10.02 -0.94 4.97
CA ARG A 213 11.47 -1.10 4.75
C ARG A 213 12.06 -2.22 5.59
N ARG A 214 11.58 -2.38 6.83
CA ARG A 214 11.96 -3.49 7.72
C ARG A 214 11.61 -4.84 7.12
N ARG A 215 10.40 -5.00 6.56
CA ARG A 215 9.97 -6.23 5.87
C ARG A 215 10.75 -6.52 4.59
N GLN A 216 11.32 -5.50 3.97
CA GLN A 216 12.20 -5.64 2.80
C GLN A 216 13.65 -5.99 3.17
N GLY A 217 14.00 -5.97 4.46
CA GLY A 217 15.37 -6.18 4.94
C GLY A 217 16.24 -4.92 4.92
N ASP A 218 15.67 -3.75 4.60
CA ASP A 218 16.39 -2.47 4.63
C ASP A 218 16.28 -1.82 6.01
N ALA A 219 17.09 -2.33 6.95
CA ALA A 219 17.12 -1.83 8.32
C ALA A 219 17.59 -0.37 8.43
N GLY A 220 18.46 0.08 7.52
CA GLY A 220 18.96 1.46 7.50
C GLY A 220 17.87 2.44 7.11
N ALA A 221 17.14 2.17 6.03
CA ALA A 221 16.01 2.97 5.61
C ALA A 221 14.85 2.95 6.63
N ALA A 222 14.61 1.80 7.28
CA ALA A 222 13.63 1.71 8.35
C ALA A 222 13.97 2.65 9.53
N ALA A 223 15.23 2.64 9.99
CA ALA A 223 15.67 3.52 11.07
C ALA A 223 15.61 5.01 10.71
N ALA A 224 15.93 5.36 9.46
CA ALA A 224 15.79 6.72 8.96
C ALA A 224 14.33 7.20 8.98
N ALA A 225 13.40 6.35 8.54
CA ALA A 225 11.96 6.65 8.56
C ALA A 225 11.40 6.80 10.00
N GLU A 226 11.82 5.95 10.95
CA GLU A 226 11.44 6.11 12.36
C GLU A 226 11.97 7.43 12.97
N THR A 227 13.20 7.81 12.61
CA THR A 227 13.79 9.09 13.06
C THR A 227 12.96 10.27 12.56
N GLU A 228 12.53 10.23 11.30
CA GLU A 228 11.67 11.26 10.72
C GLU A 228 10.28 11.30 11.37
N ALA A 229 9.68 10.14 11.64
CA ALA A 229 8.43 10.04 12.40
C ALA A 229 8.56 10.72 13.77
N ALA A 230 9.64 10.43 14.50
CA ALA A 230 9.93 11.02 15.81
C ALA A 230 10.10 12.55 15.71
N ARG A 231 10.84 13.02 14.69
CA ARG A 231 11.08 14.44 14.42
C ARG A 231 9.79 15.23 14.20
N ILE A 232 8.84 14.66 13.46
CA ILE A 232 7.56 15.32 13.15
C ILE A 232 6.59 15.30 14.34
N SER A 233 6.65 14.24 15.16
CA SER A 233 5.76 14.07 16.31
C SER A 233 6.10 14.93 17.53
N ASN A 234 7.29 15.54 17.56
CA ASN A 234 7.79 16.40 18.64
C ASN A 234 7.61 17.90 18.31
#